data_AF-A0A2M8P8T4-F1
#
_entry.id   AF-A0A2M8P8T4-F1
#
_cell.length_a   1.000
_cell.length_b   1.000
_cell.length_c   1.000
_cell.angle_alpha   90.00
_cell.angle_beta   90.00
_cell.angle_gamma   90.00
#
_symmetry.space_group_name_H-M   'P 1'
#
loop_
_entity.id
_entity.type
_entity.pdbx_description
1 polymer ?
#
loop_
_entity_poly.entity_id
_entity_poly.type
_entity_poly.pdbx_seq_one_letter_code
_entity_poly.pdbx_strand_id
1 'polypeptide(L)'
;RGFKCLLPLKATLKDLSADLVVKYPNGGPVSLSARHGKQYLPDLTDERVRAWWSTRYADLLRAGLSGVWQAERAPNLPDSAQYACEGAALSHVAAHNLYIACAASAAHAAMRAAQPAKRPHVLARLSQGGLQ
;
A
#
# COMPACT_ATOMS: atom_id res chain seq x y z
N ARG A 1 1.25 21.13 22.02
CA ARG A 1 2.30 20.33 22.71
C ARG A 1 3.44 19.86 21.78
N GLY A 2 3.59 20.36 20.54
CA GLY A 2 4.74 20.04 19.68
C GLY A 2 4.81 18.61 19.10
N PHE A 3 3.93 17.69 19.50
CA PHE A 3 3.91 16.32 18.99
C PHE A 3 3.42 16.24 17.53
N LYS A 4 4.07 15.37 16.75
CA LYS A 4 3.71 15.02 15.37
C LYS A 4 3.06 13.64 15.40
N CYS A 5 1.85 13.53 14.83
CA CYS A 5 1.12 12.26 14.81
C CYS A 5 1.47 11.46 13.54
N LEU A 6 1.91 10.22 13.70
CA LEU A 6 2.10 9.25 12.62
C LEU A 6 1.08 8.13 12.79
N LEU A 7 0.37 7.78 11.72
CA LEU A 7 -0.58 6.68 11.74
C LEU A 7 0.09 5.40 11.23
N PRO A 8 0.11 4.29 12.00
CA PRO A 8 0.48 2.99 11.47
C PRO A 8 -0.60 2.53 10.48
N LEU A 9 -0.21 2.24 9.25
CA LEU A 9 -1.14 1.78 8.23
C LEU A 9 -0.97 0.29 7.96
N LYS A 10 -2.14 -0.35 7.82
CA LYS A 10 -2.31 -1.72 7.35
C LYS A 10 -2.96 -1.63 5.97
N ALA A 11 -2.31 -2.12 4.92
CA ALA A 11 -2.81 -1.99 3.56
C ALA A 11 -4.00 -2.93 3.27
N THR A 12 -4.34 -3.85 4.17
CA THR A 12 -5.47 -4.77 3.96
C THR A 12 -6.83 -4.15 4.31
N LEU A 13 -7.82 -4.33 3.43
CA LEU A 13 -9.18 -3.80 3.57
C LEU A 13 -10.24 -4.90 3.47
N LYS A 14 -11.40 -4.72 4.12
CA LYS A 14 -12.51 -5.68 4.04
C LYS A 14 -13.30 -5.55 2.74
N ASP A 15 -13.62 -4.32 2.38
CA ASP A 15 -14.47 -4.01 1.23
C ASP A 15 -13.61 -3.36 0.15
N LEU A 16 -13.09 -4.20 -0.74
CA LEU A 16 -12.34 -3.74 -1.90
C LEU A 16 -12.93 -4.33 -3.17
N SER A 17 -13.08 -3.48 -4.19
CA SER A 17 -13.54 -3.92 -5.50
C SER A 17 -12.55 -4.91 -6.12
N ALA A 18 -13.06 -5.90 -6.84
CA ALA A 18 -12.27 -7.00 -7.38
C ALA A 18 -11.25 -6.54 -8.43
N ASP A 19 -11.38 -5.33 -8.97
CA ASP A 19 -10.40 -4.73 -9.89
C ASP A 19 -9.21 -4.09 -9.17
N LEU A 20 -9.30 -3.82 -7.87
CA LEU A 20 -8.23 -3.15 -7.11
C LEU A 20 -7.36 -4.13 -6.31
N VAL A 21 -7.73 -5.40 -6.23
CA VAL A 21 -7.08 -6.41 -5.38
C VAL A 21 -6.05 -7.24 -6.15
N VAL A 22 -5.07 -7.79 -5.42
CA VAL A 22 -4.21 -8.88 -5.92
C VAL A 22 -5.05 -10.12 -6.22
N LYS A 23 -4.74 -10.81 -7.33
CA LYS A 23 -5.55 -11.90 -7.88
C LYS A 23 -4.78 -13.22 -7.97
N TYR A 24 -5.52 -14.30 -8.10
CA TYR A 24 -4.99 -15.59 -8.55
C TYR A 24 -4.88 -15.62 -10.08
N PRO A 25 -4.16 -16.60 -10.67
CA PRO A 25 -4.03 -16.73 -12.13
C PRO A 25 -5.37 -16.93 -12.85
N ASN A 26 -6.39 -17.42 -12.15
CA ASN A 26 -7.76 -17.55 -12.68
C ASN A 26 -8.55 -16.23 -12.65
N GLY A 27 -7.94 -15.12 -12.25
CA GLY A 27 -8.56 -13.80 -12.13
C GLY A 27 -9.36 -13.57 -10.84
N GLY A 28 -9.52 -14.58 -9.98
CA GLY A 28 -10.23 -14.47 -8.71
C GLY A 28 -9.44 -13.67 -7.66
N PRO A 29 -10.10 -12.90 -6.77
CA PRO A 29 -9.43 -12.09 -5.77
C PRO A 29 -8.76 -12.95 -4.68
N VAL A 30 -7.55 -12.59 -4.26
CA VAL A 30 -6.86 -13.25 -3.16
C VAL A 30 -7.38 -12.70 -1.83
N SER A 31 -7.96 -13.57 -1.00
CA SER A 31 -8.46 -13.21 0.33
C SER A 31 -7.56 -13.72 1.44
N LEU A 32 -7.28 -12.86 2.42
CA LEU A 32 -6.62 -13.16 3.67
C LEU A 32 -7.65 -13.44 4.76
N SER A 33 -7.47 -14.52 5.53
CA SER A 33 -8.27 -14.78 6.73
C SER A 33 -7.85 -13.85 7.86
N ALA A 34 -8.80 -13.10 8.41
CA ALA A 34 -8.58 -12.24 9.57
C ALA A 34 -9.63 -12.52 10.66
N ARG A 35 -9.36 -12.04 11.88
CA ARG A 35 -10.26 -12.19 13.03
C ARG A 35 -11.70 -11.72 12.74
N HIS A 36 -11.87 -10.75 11.85
CA HIS A 36 -13.16 -10.16 11.51
C HIS A 36 -13.53 -10.36 10.04
N GLY A 37 -13.38 -11.58 9.53
CA GLY A 37 -13.75 -11.98 8.17
C GLY A 37 -12.59 -11.95 7.19
N LYS A 38 -12.91 -11.84 5.91
CA LYS A 38 -11.91 -11.75 4.84
C LYS A 38 -11.37 -10.33 4.71
N GLN A 39 -10.08 -10.22 4.44
CA GLN A 39 -9.45 -8.97 4.01
C GLN A 39 -8.76 -9.19 2.67
N TYR A 40 -8.61 -8.12 1.91
CA TYR A 40 -7.98 -8.12 0.61
C TYR A 40 -6.82 -7.13 0.59
N LEU A 41 -5.81 -7.46 -0.21
CA LEU A 41 -4.66 -6.60 -0.43
C LEU A 41 -4.90 -5.78 -1.71
N PRO A 42 -4.93 -4.43 -1.65
CA PRO A 42 -4.93 -3.60 -2.85
C PRO A 42 -3.63 -3.86 -3.60
N ASP A 43 -3.70 -4.02 -4.92
CA ASP A 43 -2.51 -4.23 -5.73
C ASP A 43 -1.77 -2.92 -6.01
N LEU A 44 -0.96 -2.47 -5.06
CA LEU A 44 -0.16 -1.25 -5.21
C LEU A 44 0.95 -1.37 -6.27
N THR A 45 1.12 -2.52 -6.92
CA THR A 45 2.01 -2.63 -8.09
C THR A 45 1.33 -2.21 -9.40
N ASP A 46 0.03 -1.90 -9.36
CA ASP A 46 -0.72 -1.22 -10.41
C ASP A 46 -0.76 0.30 -10.12
N GLU A 47 -0.30 1.12 -11.06
CA GLU A 47 -0.36 2.58 -10.95
C GLU A 47 -1.76 3.13 -10.67
N ARG A 48 -2.80 2.52 -11.24
CA ARG A 48 -4.20 2.95 -11.07
C ARG A 48 -4.66 2.72 -9.64
N VAL A 49 -4.29 1.57 -9.07
CA VAL A 49 -4.59 1.25 -7.67
C VAL A 49 -3.77 2.14 -6.73
N ARG A 50 -2.51 2.46 -7.05
CA ARG A 50 -1.73 3.44 -6.28
C ARG A 50 -2.32 4.84 -6.32
N ALA A 51 -2.80 5.30 -7.47
CA ALA A 51 -3.46 6.59 -7.59
C ALA A 51 -4.73 6.63 -6.73
N TRP A 52 -5.55 5.57 -6.81
CA TRP A 52 -6.72 5.41 -5.94
C TRP A 52 -6.34 5.41 -4.46
N TRP A 53 -5.33 4.63 -4.07
CA TRP A 53 -4.85 4.55 -2.68
C TRP A 53 -4.32 5.90 -2.17
N SER A 54 -3.70 6.69 -3.05
CA SER A 54 -3.15 8.01 -2.72
C SER A 54 -4.21 9.02 -2.27
N THR A 55 -5.45 8.91 -2.77
CA THR A 55 -6.56 9.75 -2.32
C THR A 55 -6.88 9.54 -0.84
N ARG A 56 -6.70 8.31 -0.34
CA ARG A 56 -6.93 7.95 1.07
C ARG A 56 -5.87 8.57 1.98
N TYR A 57 -4.62 8.65 1.52
CA TYR A 57 -3.58 9.40 2.22
C TYR A 57 -3.93 10.89 2.29
N ALA A 58 -4.50 11.47 1.23
CA ALA A 58 -4.89 12.87 1.23
C ALA A 58 -5.96 13.19 2.30
N ASP A 59 -6.94 12.30 2.51
CA ASP A 59 -7.93 12.44 3.59
C ASP A 59 -7.28 12.41 4.98
N LEU A 60 -6.36 11.47 5.20
CA LEU A 60 -5.60 11.33 6.44
C LEU A 60 -4.74 12.57 6.74
N LEU A 61 -4.11 13.14 5.71
CA LEU A 61 -3.29 14.35 5.85
C LEU A 61 -4.14 15.60 6.12
N ARG A 62 -5.33 15.69 5.51
CA ARG A 62 -6.31 16.74 5.81
C ARG A 62 -6.81 16.68 7.26
N ALA A 63 -6.86 15.49 7.86
CA ALA A 63 -7.20 15.30 9.27
C ALA A 63 -6.07 15.72 10.25
N GLY A 64 -4.93 16.23 9.76
CA GLY A 64 -3.87 16.77 10.61
C GLY A 64 -2.73 15.79 10.93
N LEU A 65 -2.69 14.62 10.27
CA LEU A 65 -1.56 13.71 10.40
C LEU A 65 -0.28 14.35 9.84
N SER A 66 0.83 14.11 10.53
CA SER A 66 2.13 14.65 10.18
C SER A 66 2.95 13.73 9.27
N GLY A 67 2.46 12.51 9.05
CA GLY A 67 3.10 11.49 8.25
C GLY A 67 2.44 10.13 8.44
N VAL A 68 2.99 9.13 7.75
CA VAL A 68 2.51 7.75 7.83
C VAL A 68 3.63 6.84 8.25
N TRP A 69 3.29 5.81 9.00
CA TRP A 69 4.17 4.70 9.28
C TRP A 69 3.64 3.45 8.57
N GLN A 70 4.35 3.01 7.54
CA GLN A 70 4.17 1.70 6.98
C GLN A 70 4.76 0.65 7.93
N ALA A 71 3.91 0.22 8.87
CA ALA A 71 4.26 -0.69 9.95
C ALA A 71 4.20 -2.17 9.52
N GLU A 72 3.56 -2.46 8.39
CA GLU A 72 3.41 -3.81 7.87
C GLU A 72 4.76 -4.42 7.47
N ARG A 73 4.87 -5.73 7.74
CA ARG A 73 5.80 -6.60 7.01
C ARG A 73 5.19 -6.93 5.65
N ALA A 74 5.99 -7.44 4.72
CA ALA A 74 5.48 -7.93 3.43
C ALA A 74 4.21 -8.79 3.65
N PRO A 75 3.15 -8.54 2.87
CA PRO A 75 1.89 -9.26 3.02
C PRO A 75 2.15 -10.75 2.81
N ASN A 76 1.58 -11.63 3.64
CA ASN A 76 1.76 -13.07 3.49
C ASN A 76 0.66 -13.64 2.57
N LEU A 77 0.87 -13.59 1.26
CA LEU A 77 -0.04 -14.18 0.28
C LEU A 77 0.48 -15.54 -0.20
N PRO A 78 -0.37 -16.41 -0.78
CA PRO A 78 0.10 -17.62 -1.46
C PRO A 78 1.08 -17.28 -2.59
N ASP A 79 2.07 -18.14 -2.83
CA ASP A 79 3.06 -17.96 -3.92
C ASP A 79 2.42 -17.82 -5.31
N SER A 80 1.23 -18.42 -5.49
CA SER A 80 0.45 -18.33 -6.72
C SER A 80 -0.26 -16.98 -6.93
N ALA A 81 -0.26 -16.08 -5.95
CA ALA A 81 -0.85 -14.76 -6.11
C ALA A 81 -0.08 -13.96 -7.18
N GLN A 82 -0.82 -13.29 -8.04
CA GLN A 82 -0.32 -12.50 -9.16
C GLN A 82 -0.58 -11.01 -8.92
N TYR A 83 0.50 -10.24 -9.01
CA TYR A 83 0.55 -8.80 -8.92
C TYR A 83 0.65 -8.22 -10.33
N ALA A 84 -0.01 -7.10 -10.59
CA ALA A 84 -0.09 -6.47 -11.91
C ALA A 84 1.27 -5.96 -12.40
N CYS A 85 2.08 -5.39 -11.50
CA CYS A 85 3.45 -4.93 -11.77
C CYS A 85 3.58 -4.10 -13.06
N GLU A 86 2.75 -3.06 -13.21
CA GLU A 86 2.67 -2.20 -14.41
C GLU A 86 2.45 -2.98 -15.73
N GLY A 87 1.70 -4.08 -15.66
CA GLY A 87 1.40 -4.95 -16.81
C GLY A 87 2.38 -6.12 -16.97
N ALA A 88 3.51 -6.14 -16.25
CA ALA A 88 4.44 -7.26 -16.23
C ALA A 88 4.12 -8.20 -15.06
N ALA A 89 2.99 -8.90 -15.13
CA ALA A 89 2.46 -9.62 -13.98
C ALA A 89 3.48 -10.57 -13.31
N LEU A 90 3.68 -10.42 -12.00
CA LEU A 90 4.65 -11.19 -11.22
C LEU A 90 3.97 -12.02 -10.12
N SER A 91 4.59 -13.15 -9.79
CA SER A 91 4.20 -13.94 -8.62
C SER A 91 4.50 -13.21 -7.31
N HIS A 92 3.86 -13.64 -6.23
CA HIS A 92 4.11 -13.10 -4.90
C HIS A 92 5.59 -13.14 -4.50
N VAL A 93 6.27 -14.24 -4.80
CA VAL A 93 7.70 -14.43 -4.49
C VAL A 93 8.55 -13.34 -5.16
N ALA A 94 8.21 -12.91 -6.38
CA ALA A 94 8.94 -11.86 -7.07
C ALA A 94 8.47 -10.44 -6.68
N ALA A 95 7.19 -10.26 -6.35
CA ALA A 95 6.58 -8.94 -6.17
C ALA A 95 6.56 -8.44 -4.70
N HIS A 96 6.77 -9.30 -3.69
CA HIS A 96 6.55 -8.93 -2.29
C HIS A 96 7.40 -7.72 -1.81
N ASN A 97 8.64 -7.59 -2.28
CA ASN A 97 9.50 -6.44 -1.96
C ASN A 97 9.13 -5.19 -2.77
N LEU A 98 8.80 -5.36 -4.05
CA LEU A 98 8.33 -4.28 -4.92
C LEU A 98 7.06 -3.65 -4.36
N TYR A 99 6.12 -4.48 -3.89
CA TYR A 99 4.88 -4.03 -3.27
C TYR A 99 5.13 -3.03 -2.11
N ILE A 100 6.11 -3.31 -1.25
CA ILE A 100 6.42 -2.43 -0.12
C ILE A 100 7.00 -1.10 -0.60
N ALA A 101 7.89 -1.11 -1.59
CA ALA A 101 8.42 0.10 -2.19
C ALA A 101 7.33 0.94 -2.86
N CYS A 102 6.39 0.30 -3.56
CA CYS A 102 5.22 0.93 -4.16
C CYS A 102 4.33 1.60 -3.09
N ALA A 103 4.08 0.94 -1.96
CA ALA A 103 3.27 1.47 -0.88
C ALA A 103 3.88 2.72 -0.23
N ALA A 104 5.19 2.71 0.00
CA ALA A 104 5.93 3.85 0.54
C ALA A 104 6.01 5.01 -0.48
N SER A 105 6.24 4.70 -1.76
CA SER A 105 6.28 5.70 -2.83
C SER A 105 4.92 6.39 -3.02
N ALA A 106 3.82 5.64 -2.97
CA ALA A 106 2.46 6.20 -3.02
C ALA A 106 2.19 7.15 -1.83
N ALA A 107 2.62 6.79 -0.62
CA ALA A 107 2.52 7.66 0.54
C ALA A 107 3.30 8.97 0.36
N HIS A 108 4.56 8.85 -0.07
CA HIS A 108 5.42 10.00 -0.29
C HIS A 108 4.86 10.96 -1.35
N ALA A 109 4.40 10.41 -2.49
CA ALA A 109 3.79 11.19 -3.57
C ALA A 109 2.51 11.90 -3.10
N ALA A 110 1.62 11.19 -2.39
CA ALA A 110 0.39 11.77 -1.85
C ALA A 110 0.67 12.90 -0.85
N MET A 111 1.67 12.74 0.02
CA MET A 111 2.09 13.79 0.96
C MET A 111 2.64 15.02 0.24
N ARG A 112 3.51 14.83 -0.76
CA ARG A 112 4.05 15.92 -1.58
C ARG A 112 2.95 16.68 -2.31
N ALA A 113 1.97 15.98 -2.87
CA ALA A 113 0.86 16.61 -3.58
C ALA A 113 -0.06 17.38 -2.62
N ALA A 114 -0.40 16.80 -1.46
CA ALA A 114 -1.32 17.41 -0.51
C ALA A 114 -0.71 18.59 0.27
N GLN A 115 0.61 18.56 0.53
CA GLN A 115 1.29 19.59 1.32
C GLN A 115 2.65 19.95 0.68
N PRO A 116 2.69 20.63 -0.48
CA PRO A 116 3.93 20.90 -1.23
C PRO A 116 5.00 21.67 -0.44
N ALA A 117 4.56 22.52 0.50
CA ALA A 117 5.43 23.32 1.36
C ALA A 117 6.01 22.54 2.56
N LYS A 118 5.58 21.29 2.80
CA LYS A 118 6.06 20.46 3.91
C LYS A 118 6.85 19.28 3.37
N ARG A 119 7.93 18.93 4.08
CA ARG A 119 8.67 17.71 3.80
C ARG A 119 7.82 16.48 4.19
N PRO A 120 7.60 15.51 3.28
CA PRO A 120 6.93 14.26 3.62
C PRO A 120 7.68 13.49 4.70
N HIS A 121 6.94 12.80 5.56
CA HIS A 121 7.46 11.89 6.57
C HIS A 121 6.79 10.52 6.40
N VAL A 122 7.51 9.63 5.73
CA VAL A 122 7.11 8.23 5.54
C VAL A 122 8.12 7.37 6.28
N LEU A 123 7.69 6.72 7.35
CA LEU A 123 8.48 5.70 8.02
C LEU A 123 8.09 4.34 7.43
N ALA A 124 9.03 3.55 6.96
CA ALA A 124 8.77 2.21 6.43
C ALA A 124 9.52 1.16 7.24
N ARG A 125 8.84 0.05 7.58
CA ARG A 125 9.46 -1.06 8.32
C ARG A 125 10.44 -1.88 7.47
N LEU A 126 10.18 -1.98 6.16
CA LEU A 126 11.01 -2.69 5.20
C LEU A 126 11.37 -1.72 4.05
N SER A 127 12.53 -1.92 3.45
CA SER A 127 13.03 -1.15 2.31
C SER A 127 13.52 -2.10 1.21
N GLN A 128 13.37 -1.67 -0.04
CA GLN A 128 13.99 -2.26 -1.22
C GLN A 128 14.90 -1.19 -1.85
N GLY A 129 15.99 -1.62 -2.51
CA GLY A 129 16.97 -0.70 -3.10
C GLY A 129 16.32 0.44 -3.90
N GLY A 130 16.63 1.68 -3.51
CA GLY A 130 16.01 2.90 -4.04
C GLY A 130 15.05 3.60 -3.07
N LEU A 131 14.62 2.93 -2.00
CA LEU A 131 13.87 3.54 -0.90
C LEU A 131 14.84 4.04 0.19
N GLN A 132 15.34 5.27 0.05
CA GLN A 132 16.16 5.99 1.04
C GLN A 132 15.73 7.45 1.24
#